data_AF-A0A522CGP8-F1
#
_entry.id   AF-A0A522CGP8-F1
#
_cell.length_a   1.000
_cell.length_b   1.000
_cell.length_c   1.000
_cell.angle_alpha   90.00
_cell.angle_beta   90.00
_cell.angle_gamma   90.00
#
_symmetry.space_group_name_H-M   'P 1'
#
loop_
_entity.id
_entity.type
_entity.pdbx_description
1 polymer ?
#
loop_
_entity_poly.entity_id
_entity_poly.type
_entity_poly.pdbx_seq_one_letter_code
_entity_poly.pdbx_strand_id
1 'polypeptide(L)'
;MANGAPVGALPADGDPPNAATFAQPYKVLLDWVAFNAKRSAVSIFGTGADGDVTISSGTTNLSASANYVNLTIGATGILVANSFLINVKGTLTVVSGGKIIDAAAAPKNGGDASGIGIGSAGLGGNGSSTGVYLGGASGANGAVTTVAGTPGDAVTFALGGAGGAGGAGNTGGAGGAAGAFTAPAAGTITDIARAFSQPGWVIERTGSAGARTGTLRGLMGGGSGGSGGGSPTHPGAGSGAGGGLVVIFAQHVVLATSSDIMAPGGDGGATPDGAFAAGGGGGAGGGGAVLLYYGTKSGPSLSAAACCPGGVGKGPGGTGSGSFFGAGGSVGHVFEFNVGY
;
A
#
# COMPACT_ATOMS: atom_id res chain seq x y z
N MET A 1 2.21 -28.86 57.83
CA MET A 1 1.89 -27.74 56.91
C MET A 1 3.21 -27.14 56.48
N ALA A 2 3.71 -27.53 55.29
CA ALA A 2 5.00 -27.06 54.79
C ALA A 2 4.80 -25.74 54.04
N ASN A 3 5.65 -24.79 54.39
CA ASN A 3 5.64 -23.39 53.97
C ASN A 3 5.86 -23.29 52.44
N GLY A 4 4.98 -22.60 51.74
CA GLY A 4 5.08 -22.38 50.30
C GLY A 4 6.28 -21.50 49.97
N ALA A 5 7.25 -22.05 49.23
CA ALA A 5 8.36 -21.27 48.69
C ALA A 5 7.83 -20.26 47.65
N PRO A 6 8.32 -19.00 47.66
CA PRO A 6 7.89 -17.98 46.73
C PRO A 6 8.25 -18.38 45.30
N VAL A 7 7.29 -18.19 44.38
CA VAL A 7 7.48 -18.38 42.94
C VAL A 7 8.58 -17.42 42.49
N GLY A 8 9.76 -17.96 42.20
CA GLY A 8 10.90 -17.17 41.72
C GLY A 8 10.53 -16.42 40.45
N ALA A 9 10.64 -15.09 40.50
CA ALA A 9 10.46 -14.21 39.35
C ALA A 9 11.40 -14.65 38.21
N LEU A 10 10.87 -14.69 36.99
CA LEU A 10 11.66 -14.94 35.79
C LEU A 10 12.72 -13.83 35.64
N PRO A 11 13.96 -14.14 35.22
CA PRO A 11 14.97 -13.14 34.92
C PRO A 11 14.44 -12.17 33.85
N ALA A 12 14.60 -10.86 34.09
CA ALA A 12 14.14 -9.82 33.17
C ALA A 12 14.98 -9.75 31.87
N ASP A 13 16.13 -10.43 31.82
CA ASP A 13 17.23 -10.04 30.93
C ASP A 13 17.40 -10.90 29.67
N GLY A 14 16.41 -11.71 29.29
CA GLY A 14 16.45 -12.42 28.00
C GLY A 14 17.49 -13.55 27.88
N ASP A 15 18.14 -13.92 28.98
CA ASP A 15 18.98 -15.12 29.03
C ASP A 15 18.13 -16.39 28.90
N PRO A 16 18.58 -17.40 28.12
CA PRO A 16 17.90 -18.69 28.08
C PRO A 16 17.94 -19.33 29.48
N PRO A 17 16.87 -20.03 29.90
CA PRO A 17 16.86 -20.68 31.20
C PRO A 17 18.08 -21.59 31.33
N ASN A 18 18.89 -21.38 32.38
CA ASN A 18 20.14 -22.10 32.53
C ASN A 18 19.86 -23.60 32.71
N ALA A 19 20.63 -24.42 32.01
CA ALA A 19 20.55 -25.88 32.08
C ALA A 19 21.15 -26.47 33.38
N ALA A 20 21.43 -25.65 34.40
CA ALA A 20 22.07 -26.07 35.64
C ALA A 20 21.11 -26.07 36.85
N THR A 21 19.85 -25.63 36.70
CA THR A 21 18.83 -25.64 37.77
C THR A 21 17.70 -26.65 37.48
N PHE A 22 18.05 -27.91 37.24
CA PHE A 22 17.09 -28.98 36.91
C PHE A 22 16.51 -29.69 38.14
N ALA A 23 15.65 -29.01 38.90
CA ALA A 23 14.80 -29.66 39.91
C ALA A 23 13.33 -29.80 39.50
N GLN A 24 12.89 -29.17 38.40
CA GLN A 24 11.47 -29.15 37.97
C GLN A 24 11.35 -29.18 36.43
N PRO A 25 11.33 -30.37 35.79
CA PRO A 25 11.37 -30.50 34.33
C PRO A 25 10.17 -29.87 33.61
N TYR A 26 8.99 -29.79 34.24
CA TYR A 26 7.80 -29.21 33.63
C TYR A 26 7.82 -27.67 33.58
N LYS A 27 8.44 -27.02 34.58
CA LYS A 27 8.54 -25.55 34.63
C LYS A 27 9.53 -25.03 33.61
N VAL A 28 10.63 -25.75 33.41
CA VAL A 28 11.62 -25.44 32.36
C VAL A 28 10.98 -25.53 30.97
N LEU A 29 10.13 -26.52 30.69
CA LEU A 29 9.45 -26.62 29.40
C LEU A 29 8.51 -25.43 29.16
N LEU A 30 7.71 -25.04 30.15
CA LEU A 30 6.81 -23.87 30.05
C LEU A 30 7.59 -22.57 29.88
N ASP A 31 8.68 -22.37 30.63
CA ASP A 31 9.54 -21.20 30.52
C ASP A 31 10.30 -21.19 29.17
N TRP A 32 10.69 -22.36 28.65
CA TRP A 32 11.32 -22.51 27.34
C TRP A 32 10.31 -22.26 26.20
N VAL A 33 9.07 -22.73 26.34
CA VAL A 33 7.97 -22.44 25.39
C VAL A 33 7.64 -20.95 25.41
N ALA A 34 7.52 -20.34 26.59
CA ALA A 34 7.30 -18.90 26.73
C ALA A 34 8.48 -18.07 26.20
N PHE A 35 9.72 -18.52 26.43
CA PHE A 35 10.94 -17.91 25.89
C PHE A 35 10.98 -17.98 24.37
N ASN A 36 10.67 -19.14 23.77
CA ASN A 36 10.64 -19.26 22.31
C ASN A 36 9.44 -18.56 21.69
N ALA A 37 8.30 -18.49 22.37
CA ALA A 37 7.18 -17.65 21.95
C ALA A 37 7.58 -16.17 21.94
N LYS A 38 8.30 -15.69 22.97
CA LYS A 38 8.85 -14.33 23.02
C LYS A 38 9.96 -14.09 21.99
N ARG A 39 10.83 -15.08 21.75
CA ARG A 39 11.92 -14.98 20.78
C ARG A 39 11.41 -15.01 19.33
N SER A 40 10.33 -15.76 19.10
CA SER A 40 9.59 -15.74 17.84
C SER A 40 8.87 -14.42 17.60
N ALA A 41 8.45 -13.72 18.66
CA ALA A 41 7.87 -12.38 18.56
C ALA A 41 8.87 -11.29 18.13
N VAL A 42 10.16 -11.45 18.46
CA VAL A 42 11.22 -10.53 18.00
C VAL A 42 11.49 -10.66 16.49
N SER A 43 11.05 -11.73 15.84
CA SER A 43 11.28 -11.96 14.41
C SER A 43 10.45 -11.05 13.49
N ILE A 44 9.24 -10.63 13.88
CA ILE A 44 8.31 -9.99 12.95
C ILE A 44 8.62 -8.51 12.70
N PHE A 45 9.28 -7.85 13.65
CA PHE A 45 9.67 -6.44 13.54
C PHE A 45 11.05 -6.25 12.91
N GLY A 46 11.64 -7.33 12.37
CA GLY A 46 12.93 -7.32 11.69
C GLY A 46 14.12 -7.46 12.63
N THR A 47 15.30 -7.50 12.03
CA THR A 47 16.57 -7.80 12.72
C THR A 47 17.24 -6.56 13.30
N GLY A 48 16.90 -5.36 12.81
CA GLY A 48 17.63 -4.13 13.09
C GLY A 48 19.03 -4.07 12.48
N ALA A 49 19.28 -4.82 11.40
CA ALA A 49 20.57 -4.85 10.71
C ALA A 49 20.99 -3.49 10.12
N ASP A 50 20.03 -2.62 9.82
CA ASP A 50 20.28 -1.30 9.21
C ASP A 50 20.53 -0.19 10.25
N GLY A 51 20.58 -0.53 11.54
CA GLY A 51 20.89 0.44 12.61
C GLY A 51 19.79 1.46 12.86
N ASP A 52 20.13 2.53 13.57
CA ASP A 52 19.27 3.69 13.78
C ASP A 52 19.34 4.63 12.58
N VAL A 53 18.19 5.04 12.05
CA VAL A 53 18.11 5.95 10.90
C VAL A 53 17.21 7.13 11.22
N THR A 54 17.68 8.31 10.84
CA THR A 54 16.90 9.55 10.88
C THR A 54 16.90 10.20 9.50
N ILE A 55 15.71 10.37 8.92
CA ILE A 55 15.49 11.11 7.68
C ILE A 55 14.99 12.49 8.10
N SER A 56 15.92 13.41 8.37
CA SER A 56 15.59 14.75 8.87
C SER A 56 14.88 15.62 7.84
N SER A 57 15.24 15.46 6.56
CA SER A 57 14.69 16.21 5.42
C SER A 57 14.95 15.47 4.10
N GLY A 58 14.23 15.86 3.04
CA GLY A 58 14.44 15.34 1.69
C GLY A 58 13.82 13.95 1.49
N THR A 59 14.15 13.32 0.35
CA THR A 59 13.55 12.05 -0.07
C THR A 59 14.58 10.92 -0.02
N THR A 60 14.27 9.87 0.74
CA THR A 60 15.03 8.62 0.76
C THR A 60 14.22 7.54 0.07
N ASN A 61 14.81 6.86 -0.91
CA ASN A 61 14.16 5.77 -1.65
C ASN A 61 14.71 4.43 -1.20
N LEU A 62 13.84 3.48 -0.87
CA LEU A 62 14.22 2.10 -0.63
C LEU A 62 14.48 1.38 -1.95
N SER A 63 15.55 0.61 -1.99
CA SER A 63 15.89 -0.32 -3.08
C SER A 63 15.79 -1.80 -2.65
N ALA A 64 15.53 -2.04 -1.37
CA ALA A 64 15.28 -3.34 -0.75
C ALA A 64 14.45 -3.14 0.54
N SER A 65 13.90 -4.23 1.06
CA SER A 65 13.28 -4.24 2.40
C SER A 65 14.29 -3.84 3.47
N ALA A 66 13.88 -2.95 4.36
CA ALA A 66 14.74 -2.39 5.40
C ALA A 66 14.39 -2.94 6.80
N ASN A 67 15.40 -3.11 7.64
CA ASN A 67 15.33 -3.65 9.00
C ASN A 67 16.05 -2.70 9.96
N TYR A 68 15.36 -1.67 10.42
CA TYR A 68 15.90 -0.63 11.31
C TYR A 68 15.84 -1.04 12.78
N VAL A 69 16.77 -0.49 13.58
CA VAL A 69 16.68 -0.48 15.05
C VAL A 69 15.61 0.55 15.45
N ASN A 70 15.86 1.83 15.19
CA ASN A 70 14.88 2.91 15.25
C ASN A 70 14.82 3.63 13.91
N LEU A 71 13.65 4.13 13.54
CA LEU A 71 13.45 4.94 12.34
C LEU A 71 12.72 6.23 12.73
N THR A 72 13.35 7.37 12.45
CA THR A 72 12.73 8.69 12.64
C THR A 72 12.57 9.40 11.31
N ILE A 73 11.34 9.78 10.97
CA ILE A 73 11.02 10.63 9.83
C ILE A 73 10.77 12.05 10.36
N GLY A 74 11.66 12.98 10.01
CA GLY A 74 11.57 14.38 10.38
C GLY A 74 10.43 15.10 9.65
N ALA A 75 10.14 16.33 10.07
CA ALA A 75 8.98 17.10 9.61
C ALA A 75 8.92 17.36 8.09
N THR A 76 10.07 17.29 7.40
CA THR A 76 10.16 17.40 5.93
C THR A 76 10.82 16.18 5.29
N GLY A 77 11.02 15.12 6.08
CA GLY A 77 11.57 13.86 5.63
C GLY A 77 10.50 13.05 4.90
N ILE A 78 10.89 12.44 3.80
CA ILE A 78 10.05 11.56 3.00
C ILE A 78 10.78 10.24 2.80
N LEU A 79 10.20 9.14 3.27
CA LEU A 79 10.64 7.78 2.95
C LEU A 79 9.74 7.20 1.86
N VAL A 80 10.33 6.85 0.72
CA VAL A 80 9.66 6.16 -0.39
C VAL A 80 9.93 4.67 -0.27
N ALA A 81 8.89 3.90 0.06
CA ALA A 81 8.98 2.48 0.32
C ALA A 81 9.20 1.63 -0.93
N ASN A 82 8.75 2.09 -2.12
CA ASN A 82 8.83 1.35 -3.38
C ASN A 82 8.31 -0.10 -3.26
N SER A 83 7.23 -0.29 -2.50
CA SER A 83 6.61 -1.59 -2.19
C SER A 83 7.55 -2.60 -1.49
N PHE A 84 8.63 -2.11 -0.85
CA PHE A 84 9.47 -2.88 0.05
C PHE A 84 8.93 -2.84 1.49
N LEU A 85 9.31 -3.86 2.28
CA LEU A 85 8.94 -3.91 3.70
C LEU A 85 9.76 -2.92 4.51
N ILE A 86 9.12 -2.28 5.47
CA ILE A 86 9.77 -1.47 6.49
C ILE A 86 9.60 -2.18 7.82
N ASN A 87 10.69 -2.75 8.34
CA ASN A 87 10.72 -3.39 9.64
C ASN A 87 11.49 -2.50 10.62
N VAL A 88 10.94 -2.26 11.80
CA VAL A 88 11.52 -1.42 12.86
C VAL A 88 11.42 -2.17 14.19
N LYS A 89 12.52 -2.77 14.63
CA LYS A 89 12.49 -3.57 15.87
C LYS A 89 12.29 -2.72 17.13
N GLY A 90 12.62 -1.43 17.07
CA GLY A 90 12.43 -0.47 18.16
C GLY A 90 11.30 0.49 17.84
N THR A 91 11.62 1.79 17.76
CA THR A 91 10.62 2.85 17.59
C THR A 91 10.62 3.41 16.17
N LEU A 92 9.45 3.38 15.54
CA LEU A 92 9.12 4.21 14.38
C LEU A 92 8.51 5.54 14.87
N THR A 93 9.20 6.64 14.60
CA THR A 93 8.72 8.00 14.89
C THR A 93 8.46 8.74 13.59
N VAL A 94 7.25 9.24 13.38
CA VAL A 94 6.92 10.14 12.27
C VAL A 94 6.49 11.48 12.85
N VAL A 95 7.37 12.47 12.71
CA VAL A 95 7.15 13.84 13.19
C VAL A 95 6.11 14.54 12.30
N SER A 96 5.43 15.56 12.82
CA SER A 96 4.42 16.33 12.09
C SER A 96 4.98 16.82 10.75
N GLY A 97 4.31 16.49 9.64
CA GLY A 97 4.73 16.79 8.27
C GLY A 97 5.60 15.71 7.61
N GLY A 98 6.19 14.80 8.41
CA GLY A 98 6.97 13.67 7.91
C GLY A 98 6.10 12.65 7.18
N LYS A 99 6.65 12.03 6.14
CA LYS A 99 5.90 11.16 5.22
C LYS A 99 6.57 9.81 4.96
N ILE A 100 5.76 8.76 4.90
CA ILE A 100 6.13 7.45 4.34
C ILE A 100 5.17 7.16 3.19
N ILE A 101 5.67 7.01 1.98
CA ILE A 101 4.86 6.84 0.76
C ILE A 101 5.34 5.63 -0.04
N ASP A 102 4.48 5.00 -0.83
CA ASP A 102 4.88 3.85 -1.64
C ASP A 102 5.69 4.24 -2.89
N ALA A 103 5.40 5.36 -3.57
CA ALA A 103 6.16 5.75 -4.76
C ALA A 103 6.55 7.24 -4.74
N ALA A 104 7.67 7.55 -5.40
CA ALA A 104 8.30 8.86 -5.37
C ALA A 104 7.53 9.98 -6.09
N ALA A 105 6.45 9.66 -6.81
CA ALA A 105 5.60 10.63 -7.49
C ALA A 105 4.69 11.38 -6.51
N ALA A 106 5.24 11.89 -5.41
CA ALA A 106 4.49 12.61 -4.38
C ALA A 106 3.62 13.73 -4.99
N PRO A 107 2.33 13.84 -4.63
CA PRO A 107 1.65 13.11 -3.56
C PRO A 107 0.88 11.85 -4.03
N LYS A 108 1.30 11.15 -5.09
CA LYS A 108 0.59 10.03 -5.69
C LYS A 108 1.49 8.81 -5.86
N ASN A 109 0.96 7.63 -5.54
CA ASN A 109 1.72 6.40 -5.68
C ASN A 109 1.39 5.67 -6.98
N GLY A 110 0.19 5.88 -7.54
CA GLY A 110 -0.09 5.59 -8.94
C GLY A 110 0.45 6.71 -9.84
N GLY A 111 1.04 6.34 -10.98
CA GLY A 111 1.42 7.30 -12.00
C GLY A 111 0.21 8.05 -12.53
N ASP A 112 0.36 9.36 -12.69
CA ASP A 112 -0.59 10.16 -13.46
C ASP A 112 -0.47 9.78 -14.94
N ALA A 113 -1.60 9.73 -15.64
CA ALA A 113 -1.54 9.72 -17.09
C ALA A 113 -0.91 11.01 -17.62
N SER A 114 -0.17 10.89 -18.71
CA SER A 114 0.53 12.01 -19.34
C SER A 114 -0.04 12.31 -20.72
N GLY A 115 0.08 13.58 -21.12
CA GLY A 115 0.00 13.97 -22.52
C GLY A 115 -1.31 14.63 -22.96
N ILE A 116 -1.14 15.46 -23.98
CA ILE A 116 -2.12 16.28 -24.67
C ILE A 116 -2.40 15.59 -26.03
N GLY A 117 -2.95 14.37 -26.02
CA GLY A 117 -2.94 13.48 -27.19
C GLY A 117 -3.45 12.08 -26.85
N ILE A 118 -3.07 11.04 -27.62
CA ILE A 118 -3.32 9.63 -27.24
C ILE A 118 -2.60 9.42 -25.91
N GLY A 119 -3.31 9.70 -24.81
CA GLY A 119 -2.65 9.93 -23.53
C GLY A 119 -2.05 8.62 -23.06
N SER A 120 -0.77 8.66 -22.72
CA SER A 120 -0.11 7.49 -22.15
C SER A 120 -0.73 7.21 -20.79
N ALA A 121 -1.07 5.94 -20.56
CA ALA A 121 -1.49 5.43 -19.27
C ALA A 121 -0.55 5.91 -18.15
N GLY A 122 -1.14 6.23 -17.00
CA GLY A 122 -0.38 6.31 -15.78
C GLY A 122 0.25 4.95 -15.48
N LEU A 123 1.55 4.93 -15.21
CA LEU A 123 2.22 3.67 -14.83
C LEU A 123 1.74 3.26 -13.44
N GLY A 124 1.36 1.99 -13.30
CA GLY A 124 1.01 1.38 -12.01
C GLY A 124 2.04 1.74 -10.94
N GLY A 125 1.60 1.94 -9.69
CA GLY A 125 2.53 2.13 -8.58
C GLY A 125 3.62 1.06 -8.66
N ASN A 126 4.86 1.53 -8.81
CA ASN A 126 6.04 0.79 -9.22
C ASN A 126 5.75 -0.64 -9.73
N GLY A 127 5.33 -0.76 -11.00
CA GLY A 127 5.43 -2.01 -11.77
C GLY A 127 6.89 -2.48 -11.95
N SER A 128 7.78 -2.11 -11.03
CA SER A 128 9.14 -2.55 -11.01
C SER A 128 9.17 -4.04 -10.77
N SER A 129 10.01 -4.71 -11.54
CA SER A 129 10.55 -6.03 -11.24
C SER A 129 11.26 -6.12 -9.88
N THR A 130 11.36 -5.02 -9.12
CA THR A 130 12.03 -4.92 -7.82
C THR A 130 11.07 -4.47 -6.73
N GLY A 131 10.58 -5.44 -5.93
CA GLY A 131 9.66 -5.25 -4.81
C GLY A 131 9.06 -6.61 -4.41
N VAL A 132 8.79 -6.83 -3.12
CA VAL A 132 8.20 -8.11 -2.65
C VAL A 132 6.68 -8.13 -2.91
N TYR A 133 6.03 -6.97 -2.90
CA TYR A 133 4.60 -6.82 -3.10
C TYR A 133 4.30 -6.14 -4.44
N LEU A 134 3.13 -6.44 -4.99
CA LEU A 134 2.67 -5.87 -6.23
C LEU A 134 2.11 -4.47 -5.95
N GLY A 135 2.60 -3.46 -6.65
CA GLY A 135 1.97 -2.15 -6.63
C GLY A 135 0.61 -2.13 -7.32
N GLY A 136 0.05 -0.93 -7.51
CA GLY A 136 -1.27 -0.77 -8.13
C GLY A 136 -1.26 -1.08 -9.63
N ALA A 137 -2.45 -1.32 -10.19
CA ALA A 137 -2.59 -1.61 -11.62
C ALA A 137 -2.17 -0.43 -12.49
N SER A 138 -1.62 -0.70 -13.68
CA SER A 138 -1.33 0.33 -14.68
C SER A 138 -2.61 0.88 -15.30
N GLY A 139 -2.59 2.17 -15.62
CA GLY A 139 -3.66 2.83 -16.35
C GLY A 139 -3.89 2.26 -17.75
N ALA A 140 -5.03 2.59 -18.32
CA ALA A 140 -5.36 2.36 -19.70
C ALA A 140 -4.88 3.54 -20.57
N ASN A 141 -4.37 3.23 -21.76
CA ASN A 141 -4.02 4.24 -22.75
C ASN A 141 -5.28 4.89 -23.35
N GLY A 142 -5.19 6.16 -23.68
CA GLY A 142 -6.25 6.92 -24.36
C GLY A 142 -6.72 6.27 -25.65
N ALA A 143 -8.03 6.37 -25.96
CA ALA A 143 -8.56 5.90 -27.24
C ALA A 143 -8.13 6.81 -28.41
N VAL A 144 -7.97 6.21 -29.58
CA VAL A 144 -7.72 6.92 -30.85
C VAL A 144 -9.06 7.10 -31.57
N THR A 145 -9.27 8.27 -32.19
CA THR A 145 -10.48 8.62 -32.97
C THR A 145 -11.82 8.30 -32.26
N THR A 146 -12.92 8.03 -32.97
CA THR A 146 -14.27 7.75 -32.41
C THR A 146 -14.40 6.40 -31.66
N VAL A 147 -13.30 5.82 -31.21
CA VAL A 147 -13.30 4.52 -30.53
C VAL A 147 -13.59 4.71 -29.04
N ALA A 148 -14.24 3.70 -28.45
CA ALA A 148 -14.43 3.64 -27.01
C ALA A 148 -13.07 3.59 -26.28
N GLY A 149 -13.01 4.18 -25.09
CA GLY A 149 -11.89 4.07 -24.17
C GLY A 149 -11.57 2.62 -23.83
N THR A 150 -10.29 2.36 -23.58
CA THR A 150 -9.83 1.06 -23.09
C THR A 150 -10.20 0.96 -21.60
N PRO A 151 -10.79 -0.16 -21.14
CA PRO A 151 -11.04 -0.36 -19.73
C PRO A 151 -9.73 -0.40 -18.95
N GLY A 152 -9.77 0.01 -17.68
CA GLY A 152 -8.64 -0.16 -16.77
C GLY A 152 -8.33 -1.63 -16.51
N ASP A 153 -7.12 -1.91 -16.06
CA ASP A 153 -6.70 -3.24 -15.66
C ASP A 153 -7.45 -3.69 -14.40
N ALA A 154 -7.98 -4.90 -14.46
CA ALA A 154 -8.62 -5.53 -13.31
C ALA A 154 -7.58 -6.13 -12.36
N VAL A 155 -7.78 -5.93 -11.07
CA VAL A 155 -6.96 -6.52 -10.00
C VAL A 155 -7.80 -7.42 -9.11
N THR A 156 -7.33 -8.66 -8.94
CA THR A 156 -7.94 -9.66 -8.05
C THR A 156 -7.10 -9.77 -6.77
N PHE A 157 -7.73 -9.94 -5.60
CA PHE A 157 -7.02 -9.92 -4.31
C PHE A 157 -6.38 -8.54 -3.99
N ALA A 158 -7.00 -7.46 -4.48
CA ALA A 158 -6.57 -6.10 -4.21
C ALA A 158 -7.01 -5.65 -2.80
N LEU A 159 -6.12 -4.96 -2.09
CA LEU A 159 -6.42 -4.31 -0.81
C LEU A 159 -6.73 -2.83 -0.97
N GLY A 160 -6.56 -2.25 -2.16
CA GLY A 160 -6.86 -0.85 -2.44
C GLY A 160 -8.32 -0.60 -2.80
N GLY A 161 -8.58 0.53 -3.46
CA GLY A 161 -9.88 0.91 -4.01
C GLY A 161 -9.97 0.65 -5.51
N ALA A 162 -11.19 0.67 -6.04
CA ALA A 162 -11.44 0.63 -7.48
C ALA A 162 -11.00 1.92 -8.18
N GLY A 163 -10.59 1.82 -9.44
CA GLY A 163 -10.41 3.01 -10.29
C GLY A 163 -11.73 3.65 -10.70
N GLY A 164 -11.65 4.80 -11.37
CA GLY A 164 -12.75 5.52 -11.99
C GLY A 164 -12.88 5.19 -13.48
N ALA A 165 -14.09 5.26 -14.02
CA ALA A 165 -14.31 5.14 -15.46
C ALA A 165 -13.79 6.39 -16.21
N GLY A 166 -13.39 6.24 -17.46
CA GLY A 166 -13.07 7.36 -18.33
C GLY A 166 -14.31 8.12 -18.77
N GLY A 167 -14.14 9.39 -19.13
CA GLY A 167 -15.17 10.22 -19.73
C GLY A 167 -15.45 9.83 -21.18
N ALA A 168 -16.68 10.06 -21.64
CA ALA A 168 -17.02 9.91 -23.05
C ALA A 168 -16.41 11.04 -23.91
N GLY A 169 -16.20 10.78 -25.20
CA GLY A 169 -15.91 11.80 -26.21
C GLY A 169 -17.18 12.46 -26.74
N ASN A 170 -17.07 13.71 -27.22
CA ASN A 170 -18.17 14.57 -27.65
C ASN A 170 -18.95 14.05 -28.89
N THR A 171 -18.40 13.07 -29.61
CA THR A 171 -18.98 12.53 -30.86
C THR A 171 -19.16 11.01 -30.81
N GLY A 172 -19.37 10.43 -29.62
CA GLY A 172 -19.88 9.07 -29.47
C GLY A 172 -18.89 7.99 -29.05
N GLY A 173 -17.60 8.31 -28.86
CA GLY A 173 -16.68 7.37 -28.20
C GLY A 173 -17.03 7.24 -26.72
N ALA A 174 -17.53 6.08 -26.29
CA ALA A 174 -17.77 5.82 -24.87
C ALA A 174 -16.45 5.86 -24.07
N GLY A 175 -16.49 6.28 -22.80
CA GLY A 175 -15.33 6.14 -21.92
C GLY A 175 -15.02 4.67 -21.61
N GLY A 176 -13.77 4.37 -21.29
CA GLY A 176 -13.35 3.06 -20.82
C GLY A 176 -13.91 2.79 -19.43
N ALA A 177 -14.34 1.55 -19.17
CA ALA A 177 -14.78 1.16 -17.85
C ALA A 177 -13.63 1.26 -16.82
N ALA A 178 -13.97 1.47 -15.54
CA ALA A 178 -13.00 1.37 -14.46
C ALA A 178 -12.35 -0.01 -14.43
N GLY A 179 -11.09 -0.08 -14.02
CA GLY A 179 -10.43 -1.35 -13.71
C GLY A 179 -11.19 -2.08 -12.61
N ALA A 180 -11.61 -3.31 -12.91
CA ALA A 180 -12.43 -4.08 -11.97
C ALA A 180 -11.63 -4.39 -10.69
N PHE A 181 -12.29 -4.21 -9.55
CA PHE A 181 -11.74 -4.46 -8.24
C PHE A 181 -12.45 -5.67 -7.63
N THR A 182 -11.69 -6.73 -7.34
CA THR A 182 -12.19 -7.86 -6.58
C THR A 182 -11.44 -7.93 -5.26
N ALA A 183 -12.08 -7.42 -4.20
CA ALA A 183 -11.58 -7.53 -2.84
C ALA A 183 -11.34 -9.01 -2.47
N PRO A 184 -10.35 -9.32 -1.63
CA PRO A 184 -10.26 -10.64 -1.02
C PRO A 184 -11.53 -10.92 -0.20
N ALA A 185 -11.98 -12.17 -0.19
CA ALA A 185 -13.11 -12.58 0.63
C ALA A 185 -12.84 -12.24 2.12
N ALA A 186 -13.87 -11.88 2.88
CA ALA A 186 -13.72 -11.36 4.25
C ALA A 186 -12.90 -12.27 5.20
N GLY A 187 -12.92 -13.60 4.99
CA GLY A 187 -12.09 -14.54 5.75
C GLY A 187 -10.59 -14.38 5.49
N THR A 188 -10.21 -14.02 4.26
CA THR A 188 -8.81 -13.89 3.82
C THR A 188 -8.10 -12.71 4.48
N ILE A 189 -8.80 -11.63 4.86
CA ILE A 189 -8.20 -10.49 5.60
C ILE A 189 -7.77 -10.91 7.01
N THR A 190 -8.58 -11.71 7.69
CA THR A 190 -8.23 -12.29 9.00
C THR A 190 -7.05 -13.26 8.86
N ASP A 191 -6.96 -13.95 7.72
CA ASP A 191 -5.85 -14.84 7.43
C ASP A 191 -4.57 -14.08 7.02
N ILE A 192 -4.66 -12.88 6.43
CA ILE A 192 -3.53 -11.98 6.20
C ILE A 192 -2.89 -11.58 7.54
N ALA A 193 -3.71 -11.12 8.50
CA ALA A 193 -3.23 -10.78 9.83
C ALA A 193 -2.55 -11.98 10.51
N ARG A 194 -3.11 -13.19 10.34
CA ARG A 194 -2.53 -14.42 10.88
C ARG A 194 -1.24 -14.83 10.18
N ALA A 195 -1.16 -14.73 8.85
CA ALA A 195 0.01 -15.10 8.06
C ALA A 195 1.25 -14.32 8.48
N PHE A 196 1.13 -13.03 8.75
CA PHE A 196 2.27 -12.23 9.21
C PHE A 196 2.64 -12.47 10.68
N SER A 197 1.74 -13.03 11.48
CA SER A 197 1.98 -13.36 12.89
C SER A 197 2.53 -14.77 13.12
N GLN A 198 2.45 -15.65 12.12
CA GLN A 198 2.86 -17.06 12.25
C GLN A 198 4.22 -17.31 11.59
N PRO A 199 5.20 -17.87 12.32
CA PRO A 199 6.47 -18.30 11.75
C PRO A 199 6.23 -19.33 10.63
N GLY A 200 6.81 -19.12 9.45
CA GLY A 200 6.79 -20.07 8.33
C GLY A 200 5.73 -19.81 7.26
N TRP A 201 4.87 -18.80 7.41
CA TRP A 201 4.02 -18.35 6.31
C TRP A 201 4.82 -17.48 5.34
N VAL A 202 4.95 -17.96 4.10
CA VAL A 202 5.61 -17.25 3.02
C VAL A 202 4.54 -16.61 2.14
N ILE A 203 4.63 -15.30 1.92
CA ILE A 203 3.84 -14.64 0.88
C ILE A 203 4.51 -14.93 -0.44
N GLU A 204 4.00 -15.93 -1.15
CA GLU A 204 4.52 -16.34 -2.44
C GLU A 204 3.74 -15.64 -3.56
N ARG A 205 4.47 -14.98 -4.45
CA ARG A 205 3.93 -14.39 -5.68
C ARG A 205 3.51 -15.51 -6.63
N THR A 206 2.27 -16.01 -6.55
CA THR A 206 1.79 -16.98 -7.55
C THR A 206 1.18 -16.28 -8.76
N GLY A 207 1.95 -16.18 -9.84
CA GLY A 207 1.51 -15.66 -11.14
C GLY A 207 0.67 -16.61 -11.99
N SER A 208 0.18 -17.73 -11.43
CA SER A 208 -0.57 -18.73 -12.20
C SER A 208 -1.52 -19.53 -11.31
N ALA A 209 -2.63 -19.99 -11.91
CA ALA A 209 -3.87 -20.44 -11.26
C ALA A 209 -3.79 -21.69 -10.35
N GLY A 210 -2.62 -22.11 -9.88
CA GLY A 210 -2.40 -23.38 -9.17
C GLY A 210 -1.94 -23.31 -7.70
N ALA A 211 -2.09 -22.18 -7.01
CA ALA A 211 -1.63 -22.05 -5.62
C ALA A 211 -2.43 -22.92 -4.64
N ARG A 212 -1.72 -23.69 -3.80
CA ARG A 212 -2.27 -24.51 -2.71
C ARG A 212 -2.92 -23.65 -1.63
N THR A 213 -3.87 -24.23 -0.91
CA THR A 213 -4.47 -23.71 0.32
C THR A 213 -3.37 -23.32 1.32
N GLY A 214 -3.10 -22.03 1.45
CA GLY A 214 -2.07 -21.47 2.35
C GLY A 214 -1.23 -20.34 1.76
N THR A 215 -1.21 -20.17 0.44
CA THR A 215 -0.48 -19.06 -0.19
C THR A 215 -1.34 -17.80 -0.25
N LEU A 216 -0.91 -16.72 0.42
CA LEU A 216 -1.48 -15.39 0.19
C LEU A 216 -1.16 -14.97 -1.24
N ARG A 217 -2.18 -15.03 -2.11
CA ARG A 217 -2.08 -14.50 -3.47
C ARG A 217 -1.75 -13.00 -3.37
N GLY A 218 -0.73 -12.58 -4.13
CA GLY A 218 -0.05 -11.30 -3.98
C GLY A 218 -1.00 -10.15 -3.66
N LEU A 219 -0.75 -9.50 -2.52
CA LEU A 219 -1.49 -8.31 -2.10
C LEU A 219 -1.22 -7.21 -3.13
N MET A 220 -2.22 -6.90 -3.95
CA MET A 220 -2.16 -5.79 -4.89
C MET A 220 -2.72 -4.52 -4.25
N GLY A 221 -2.25 -3.37 -4.71
CA GLY A 221 -2.78 -2.07 -4.33
C GLY A 221 -4.17 -1.78 -4.91
N GLY A 222 -4.38 -0.58 -5.44
CA GLY A 222 -5.62 -0.14 -6.09
C GLY A 222 -5.76 -0.61 -7.54
N GLY A 223 -7.00 -0.62 -8.03
CA GLY A 223 -7.30 -0.80 -9.46
C GLY A 223 -7.04 0.48 -10.26
N SER A 224 -6.81 0.36 -11.56
CA SER A 224 -6.57 1.52 -12.42
C SER A 224 -7.84 2.11 -13.01
N GLY A 225 -7.76 3.36 -13.47
CA GLY A 225 -8.87 4.01 -14.15
C GLY A 225 -9.10 3.48 -15.57
N GLY A 226 -10.27 3.74 -16.15
CA GLY A 226 -10.51 3.58 -17.59
C GLY A 226 -10.08 4.80 -18.38
N SER A 227 -9.66 4.63 -19.64
CA SER A 227 -9.24 5.76 -20.47
C SER A 227 -10.42 6.51 -21.08
N GLY A 228 -10.21 7.76 -21.47
CA GLY A 228 -11.25 8.55 -22.13
C GLY A 228 -11.59 8.01 -23.52
N GLY A 229 -12.86 8.16 -23.92
CA GLY A 229 -13.30 7.90 -25.29
C GLY A 229 -12.80 8.99 -26.24
N GLY A 230 -12.46 8.63 -27.48
CA GLY A 230 -11.97 9.61 -28.45
C GLY A 230 -13.08 10.21 -29.34
N SER A 231 -12.66 11.08 -30.26
CA SER A 231 -13.47 11.77 -31.27
C SER A 231 -12.74 11.83 -32.61
N PRO A 232 -13.38 12.16 -33.75
CA PRO A 232 -12.73 12.16 -35.07
C PRO A 232 -11.48 13.04 -35.15
N THR A 233 -11.44 14.09 -34.33
CA THR A 233 -10.39 15.11 -34.37
C THR A 233 -9.47 15.07 -33.15
N HIS A 234 -9.85 14.36 -32.08
CA HIS A 234 -9.08 14.33 -30.83
C HIS A 234 -9.13 12.94 -30.17
N PRO A 235 -7.97 12.39 -29.77
CA PRO A 235 -7.93 11.19 -28.96
C PRO A 235 -8.45 11.44 -27.54
N GLY A 236 -8.81 10.36 -26.84
CA GLY A 236 -9.13 10.40 -25.40
C GLY A 236 -7.87 10.42 -24.55
N ALA A 237 -8.00 10.88 -23.30
CA ALA A 237 -6.87 10.91 -22.37
C ALA A 237 -6.63 9.54 -21.71
N GLY A 238 -5.37 9.27 -21.34
CA GLY A 238 -4.99 8.07 -20.58
C GLY A 238 -5.54 8.11 -19.14
N SER A 239 -5.60 6.96 -18.48
CA SER A 239 -6.12 6.84 -17.12
C SER A 239 -5.03 6.82 -16.03
N GLY A 240 -5.41 7.12 -14.81
CA GLY A 240 -4.55 7.05 -13.64
C GLY A 240 -4.31 5.61 -13.18
N ALA A 241 -3.11 5.35 -12.69
CA ALA A 241 -2.75 4.06 -12.10
C ALA A 241 -3.28 3.89 -10.68
N GLY A 242 -3.50 2.65 -10.25
CA GLY A 242 -3.85 2.36 -8.86
C GLY A 242 -2.72 2.71 -7.90
N GLY A 243 -3.06 3.07 -6.66
CA GLY A 243 -2.09 3.27 -5.59
C GLY A 243 -1.44 1.96 -5.16
N GLY A 244 -0.22 1.98 -4.64
CA GLY A 244 0.48 0.75 -4.24
C GLY A 244 0.26 0.32 -2.78
N LEU A 245 1.26 -0.28 -2.17
CA LEU A 245 1.16 -0.90 -0.85
C LEU A 245 2.28 -0.42 0.07
N VAL A 246 1.93 0.18 1.21
CA VAL A 246 2.89 0.47 2.28
C VAL A 246 2.71 -0.57 3.38
N VAL A 247 3.74 -1.36 3.67
CA VAL A 247 3.72 -2.38 4.72
C VAL A 247 4.80 -2.07 5.75
N ILE A 248 4.38 -1.87 7.00
CA ILE A 248 5.24 -1.49 8.11
C ILE A 248 5.04 -2.47 9.26
N PHE A 249 6.14 -2.99 9.79
CA PHE A 249 6.21 -3.72 11.05
C PHE A 249 7.04 -2.89 12.02
N ALA A 250 6.46 -2.41 13.12
CA ALA A 250 7.19 -1.61 14.10
C ALA A 250 6.82 -1.98 15.54
N GLN A 251 7.79 -2.25 16.41
CA GLN A 251 7.47 -2.61 17.80
C GLN A 251 6.75 -1.47 18.53
N HIS A 252 7.28 -0.26 18.41
CA HIS A 252 6.68 0.96 18.93
C HIS A 252 6.44 1.96 17.80
N VAL A 253 5.23 2.51 17.73
CA VAL A 253 4.85 3.53 16.76
C VAL A 253 4.51 4.83 17.48
N VAL A 254 5.14 5.92 17.07
CA VAL A 254 4.87 7.28 17.53
C VAL A 254 4.52 8.14 16.32
N LEU A 255 3.25 8.45 16.16
CA LEU A 255 2.76 9.33 15.09
C LEU A 255 2.39 10.69 15.68
N ALA A 256 3.00 11.75 15.17
CA ALA A 256 2.54 13.10 15.46
C ALA A 256 1.21 13.39 14.73
N THR A 257 0.49 14.42 15.16
CA THR A 257 -0.58 15.00 14.35
C THR A 257 0.00 15.46 13.00
N SER A 258 -0.70 15.20 11.90
CA SER A 258 -0.26 15.55 10.53
C SER A 258 0.99 14.79 10.04
N SER A 259 1.29 13.62 10.61
CA SER A 259 2.19 12.64 9.96
C SER A 259 1.42 11.85 8.90
N ASP A 260 2.05 11.61 7.75
CA ASP A 260 1.40 10.91 6.65
C ASP A 260 2.04 9.55 6.35
N ILE A 261 1.25 8.47 6.34
CA ILE A 261 1.63 7.18 5.76
C ILE A 261 0.66 6.92 4.63
N MET A 262 1.14 6.95 3.38
CA MET A 262 0.26 7.12 2.23
C MET A 262 0.45 6.09 1.12
N ALA A 263 -0.67 5.63 0.58
CA ALA A 263 -0.81 4.77 -0.59
C ALA A 263 -1.69 5.37 -1.74
N PRO A 264 -1.62 6.66 -2.13
CA PRO A 264 -2.58 7.29 -3.06
C PRO A 264 -2.61 6.73 -4.48
N GLY A 265 -3.78 6.75 -5.11
CA GLY A 265 -3.95 6.48 -6.55
C GLY A 265 -3.46 7.63 -7.44
N GLY A 266 -3.21 7.33 -8.71
CA GLY A 266 -2.84 8.29 -9.75
C GLY A 266 -4.06 8.98 -10.37
N ASP A 267 -3.91 10.22 -10.80
CA ASP A 267 -4.97 10.95 -11.49
C ASP A 267 -5.11 10.49 -12.94
N GLY A 268 -6.33 10.65 -13.45
CA GLY A 268 -6.56 10.55 -14.89
C GLY A 268 -5.85 11.65 -15.67
N GLY A 269 -5.64 11.41 -16.96
CA GLY A 269 -5.12 12.40 -17.89
C GLY A 269 -6.20 13.39 -18.31
N ALA A 270 -5.80 14.63 -18.58
CA ALA A 270 -6.66 15.62 -19.22
C ALA A 270 -6.39 15.65 -20.74
N THR A 271 -7.43 15.90 -21.53
CA THR A 271 -7.26 16.36 -22.92
C THR A 271 -6.88 17.84 -22.95
N PRO A 272 -6.26 18.36 -24.03
CA PRO A 272 -5.99 19.80 -24.18
C PRO A 272 -7.23 20.65 -23.92
N ASP A 273 -7.07 21.77 -23.22
CA ASP A 273 -8.10 22.80 -23.13
C ASP A 273 -8.19 23.53 -24.48
N GLY A 274 -9.37 23.53 -25.12
CA GLY A 274 -9.60 24.28 -26.33
C GLY A 274 -11.02 24.17 -26.86
N ALA A 275 -11.47 25.15 -27.65
CA ALA A 275 -12.83 25.23 -28.20
C ALA A 275 -13.25 24.01 -29.06
N PHE A 276 -12.32 23.10 -29.35
CA PHE A 276 -12.55 21.89 -30.14
C PHE A 276 -12.19 20.59 -29.43
N ALA A 277 -11.77 20.59 -28.17
CA ALA A 277 -11.30 19.35 -27.57
C ALA A 277 -12.49 18.43 -27.27
N ALA A 278 -12.61 17.42 -28.13
CA ALA A 278 -13.75 16.53 -28.21
C ALA A 278 -13.48 15.14 -27.61
N GLY A 279 -12.27 14.89 -27.11
CA GLY A 279 -11.95 13.67 -26.37
C GLY A 279 -12.44 13.71 -24.92
N GLY A 280 -12.72 12.53 -24.37
CA GLY A 280 -13.05 12.35 -22.95
C GLY A 280 -11.80 12.33 -22.07
N GLY A 281 -11.95 12.78 -20.83
CA GLY A 281 -10.93 12.71 -19.80
C GLY A 281 -10.69 11.28 -19.30
N GLY A 282 -9.50 11.01 -18.77
CA GLY A 282 -9.17 9.71 -18.19
C GLY A 282 -9.76 9.56 -16.79
N GLY A 283 -10.20 8.35 -16.45
CA GLY A 283 -10.56 7.96 -15.09
C GLY A 283 -9.31 7.87 -14.22
N ALA A 284 -9.44 8.17 -12.93
CA ALA A 284 -8.34 8.02 -11.98
C ALA A 284 -8.16 6.59 -11.47
N GLY A 285 -6.98 6.27 -10.94
CA GLY A 285 -6.77 5.01 -10.23
C GLY A 285 -7.30 5.06 -8.80
N GLY A 286 -7.70 3.91 -8.28
CA GLY A 286 -8.12 3.77 -6.89
C GLY A 286 -6.96 3.90 -5.92
N GLY A 287 -7.26 4.29 -4.69
CA GLY A 287 -6.27 4.33 -3.61
C GLY A 287 -5.66 2.95 -3.37
N GLY A 288 -4.43 2.91 -2.88
CA GLY A 288 -3.73 1.70 -2.49
C GLY A 288 -4.10 1.26 -1.07
N ALA A 289 -3.17 0.59 -0.39
CA ALA A 289 -3.38 0.20 1.00
C ALA A 289 -2.18 0.46 1.90
N VAL A 290 -2.46 0.71 3.17
CA VAL A 290 -1.46 0.79 4.25
C VAL A 290 -1.73 -0.33 5.23
N LEU A 291 -0.71 -1.15 5.51
CA LEU A 291 -0.73 -2.20 6.52
C LEU A 291 0.29 -1.84 7.59
N LEU A 292 -0.19 -1.55 8.79
CA LEU A 292 0.64 -1.19 9.94
C LEU A 292 0.49 -2.25 11.03
N TYR A 293 1.52 -3.04 11.23
CA TYR A 293 1.65 -4.01 12.31
C TYR A 293 2.47 -3.40 13.44
N TYR A 294 1.92 -3.38 14.65
CA TYR A 294 2.59 -2.75 15.80
C TYR A 294 2.38 -3.45 17.12
N GLY A 295 3.36 -3.36 18.03
CA GLY A 295 3.19 -3.79 19.43
C GLY A 295 2.43 -2.73 20.23
N THR A 296 2.98 -1.52 20.26
CA THR A 296 2.32 -0.34 20.87
C THR A 296 2.27 0.82 19.88
N LYS A 297 1.23 1.64 20.01
CA LYS A 297 1.05 2.84 19.18
C LYS A 297 0.61 4.02 20.04
N SER A 298 1.25 5.16 19.83
CA SER A 298 0.84 6.46 20.32
C SER A 298 0.64 7.42 19.14
N GLY A 299 -0.31 8.34 19.27
CA GLY A 299 -0.74 9.21 18.18
C GLY A 299 -2.09 8.84 17.56
N PRO A 300 -2.52 9.53 16.50
CA PRO A 300 -3.83 9.32 15.89
C PRO A 300 -3.92 8.00 15.12
N SER A 301 -5.14 7.46 15.00
CA SER A 301 -5.45 6.43 14.01
C SER A 301 -5.25 6.95 12.59
N LEU A 302 -4.78 6.08 11.70
CA LEU A 302 -4.65 6.39 10.29
C LEU A 302 -6.04 6.43 9.64
N SER A 303 -6.30 7.43 8.79
CA SER A 303 -7.58 7.56 8.05
C SER A 303 -7.39 7.08 6.62
N ALA A 304 -8.23 6.14 6.17
CA ALA A 304 -8.17 5.65 4.80
C ALA A 304 -8.29 6.76 3.75
N ALA A 305 -9.14 7.77 3.99
CA ALA A 305 -9.31 8.89 3.06
C ALA A 305 -8.06 9.79 2.95
N ALA A 306 -7.28 9.92 4.03
CA ALA A 306 -6.05 10.71 4.04
C ALA A 306 -4.84 9.89 3.54
N CYS A 307 -4.73 8.64 3.99
CA CYS A 307 -3.63 7.74 3.66
C CYS A 307 -3.75 7.20 2.24
N CYS A 308 -4.93 6.78 1.83
CA CYS A 308 -5.15 6.02 0.60
C CYS A 308 -6.21 6.68 -0.29
N PRO A 309 -6.14 7.99 -0.59
CA PRO A 309 -7.12 8.59 -1.48
C PRO A 309 -7.01 7.96 -2.88
N GLY A 310 -8.15 7.81 -3.56
CA GLY A 310 -8.13 7.61 -5.00
C GLY A 310 -7.62 8.85 -5.71
N GLY A 311 -7.15 8.68 -6.94
CA GLY A 311 -6.83 9.81 -7.78
C GLY A 311 -8.07 10.58 -8.20
N VAL A 312 -7.86 11.77 -8.75
CA VAL A 312 -8.90 12.63 -9.33
C VAL A 312 -8.99 12.35 -10.83
N GLY A 313 -10.18 12.05 -11.32
CA GLY A 313 -10.41 12.00 -12.78
C GLY A 313 -10.33 13.40 -13.35
N LYS A 314 -9.57 13.60 -14.44
CA LYS A 314 -9.30 14.94 -14.99
C LYS A 314 -10.06 15.23 -16.27
N GLY A 315 -10.36 16.53 -16.43
CA GLY A 315 -10.62 17.26 -17.68
C GLY A 315 -11.99 17.07 -18.35
N PRO A 316 -12.65 18.15 -18.79
CA PRO A 316 -13.41 18.19 -20.02
C PRO A 316 -12.56 18.86 -21.11
N GLY A 317 -12.34 18.21 -22.24
CA GLY A 317 -11.67 18.88 -23.36
C GLY A 317 -12.49 20.05 -23.94
N GLY A 318 -13.82 20.01 -23.87
CA GLY A 318 -14.66 20.82 -24.74
C GLY A 318 -15.79 21.54 -24.02
N THR A 319 -16.20 22.66 -24.61
CA THR A 319 -17.32 23.51 -24.19
C THR A 319 -18.71 22.87 -24.36
N GLY A 320 -18.79 21.56 -24.65
CA GLY A 320 -20.05 20.84 -24.78
C GLY A 320 -20.68 20.57 -23.41
N SER A 321 -22.00 20.61 -23.33
CA SER A 321 -22.78 20.46 -22.09
C SER A 321 -22.87 19.02 -21.56
N GLY A 322 -21.85 18.18 -21.74
CA GLY A 322 -21.81 16.78 -21.31
C GLY A 322 -20.72 16.50 -20.26
N SER A 323 -20.92 15.51 -19.40
CA SER A 323 -19.92 15.06 -18.41
C SER A 323 -18.76 14.33 -19.09
N PHE A 324 -17.79 15.08 -19.61
CA PHE A 324 -16.59 14.55 -20.27
C PHE A 324 -15.45 14.21 -19.31
N PHE A 325 -15.65 14.46 -18.02
CA PHE A 325 -14.68 14.14 -16.99
C PHE A 325 -14.61 12.63 -16.77
N GLY A 326 -13.39 12.12 -16.64
CA GLY A 326 -13.20 10.82 -16.00
C GLY A 326 -13.67 10.88 -14.54
N ALA A 327 -14.17 9.76 -14.04
CA ALA A 327 -14.53 9.63 -12.63
C ALA A 327 -13.27 9.56 -11.75
N GLY A 328 -13.40 10.03 -10.52
CA GLY A 328 -12.40 9.81 -9.47
C GLY A 328 -12.26 8.33 -9.11
N GLY A 329 -11.08 7.95 -8.61
CA GLY A 329 -10.86 6.65 -8.02
C GLY A 329 -11.49 6.56 -6.63
N SER A 330 -11.82 5.34 -6.20
CA SER A 330 -12.30 5.09 -4.85
C SER A 330 -11.14 5.16 -3.85
N VAL A 331 -11.44 5.59 -2.62
CA VAL A 331 -10.52 5.49 -1.48
C VAL A 331 -10.15 4.02 -1.25
N GLY A 332 -8.88 3.78 -0.95
CA GLY A 332 -8.37 2.46 -0.58
C GLY A 332 -8.56 2.15 0.90
N HIS A 333 -7.66 1.35 1.47
CA HIS A 333 -7.84 0.84 2.82
C HIS A 333 -6.61 1.02 3.72
N VAL A 334 -6.88 1.12 5.02
CA VAL A 334 -5.88 1.15 6.08
C VAL A 334 -6.18 0.00 7.02
N PHE A 335 -5.17 -0.79 7.33
CA PHE A 335 -5.25 -1.89 8.26
C PHE A 335 -4.23 -1.68 9.37
N GLU A 336 -4.73 -1.56 10.60
CA GLU A 336 -3.92 -1.36 11.79
C GLU A 336 -4.04 -2.63 12.67
N PHE A 337 -2.94 -3.36 12.82
CA PHE A 337 -2.90 -4.61 13.56
C PHE A 337 -2.02 -4.46 14.81
N ASN A 338 -2.66 -4.48 15.99
CA ASN A 338 -1.93 -4.61 17.23
C ASN A 338 -1.59 -6.09 17.46
N VAL A 339 -0.30 -6.41 17.56
CA VAL A 339 0.20 -7.78 17.75
C VAL A 339 0.62 -8.09 19.19
N GLY A 340 0.49 -7.13 20.12
CA GLY A 340 0.41 -7.40 21.57
C GLY A 340 1.70 -7.79 22.28
N TYR A 341 2.81 -7.09 22.02
CA TYR A 341 4.11 -7.33 22.67
C TYR A 341 4.60 -6.15 23.49
#